data_AF-A0A650A1D4-F1
#
_entry.id   AF-A0A650A1D4-F1
#
_cell.length_a   1.000
_cell.length_b   1.000
_cell.length_c   1.000
_cell.angle_alpha   90.00
_cell.angle_beta   90.00
_cell.angle_gamma   90.00
#
_symmetry.space_group_name_H-M   'P 1'
#
loop_
_entity.id
_entity.type
_entity.pdbx_description
1 polymer ?
#
loop_
_entity_poly.entity_id
_entity_poly.type
_entity_poly.pdbx_seq_one_letter_code
_entity_poly.pdbx_strand_id
1 'polypeptide(L)'
;MSDVSAYAAAELGTTLRGEEPGDHVRDFAGLVDDPDLLALLNHYDSILDEPVEETAIGQQLLANAATEAIDEAVRAGNVSQMKQVTGLTNQKERKEQFFVELADRLSYEGTIGLVFGTPGSGKTALMLDTANVWKAVTGGHVIANIDWAGADDTFHSDQEMLEAMASCQGPVLAIIDEVAQDLSGFGTGSKKAESFSNSCLMVRKRQQEHGPYAKKGSVMMVAHTRTKTAKEFRRLANFAVEKPDKTQKHRVRILESEGGKDTWEELSEHQGLTDTAESYDEYDSSEFRVTEEYDDDDDDDGGSTHRDEQWRDKVSRALDLHLNDGWTQAEAGKAVGYSEGWVANRAKEFREGDLEVSLPGNETDRLQADA
;
A
#
# COMPACT_ATOMS: atom_id res chain seq x y z
N MET A 1 -6.68 -30.42 -12.81
CA MET A 1 -6.26 -30.55 -14.23
C MET A 1 -7.12 -29.71 -15.18
N SER A 2 -8.25 -29.14 -14.75
CA SER A 2 -9.12 -28.23 -15.53
C SER A 2 -8.56 -26.81 -15.70
N ASP A 3 -7.79 -26.32 -14.73
CA ASP A 3 -7.40 -24.89 -14.70
C ASP A 3 -6.30 -24.57 -15.71
N VAL A 4 -5.43 -25.54 -16.01
CA VAL A 4 -4.35 -25.39 -17.00
C VAL A 4 -4.91 -25.37 -18.42
N SER A 5 -5.98 -26.13 -18.71
CA SER A 5 -6.63 -26.12 -20.02
C SER A 5 -7.44 -24.85 -20.27
N ALA A 6 -8.09 -24.31 -19.22
CA ALA A 6 -8.80 -23.04 -19.31
C ALA A 6 -7.84 -21.86 -19.52
N TYR A 7 -6.69 -21.88 -18.83
CA TYR A 7 -5.64 -20.87 -19.00
C TYR A 7 -4.99 -20.94 -20.39
N ALA A 8 -4.68 -22.13 -20.89
CA ALA A 8 -4.11 -22.30 -22.23
C ALA A 8 -5.08 -21.90 -23.35
N ALA A 9 -6.38 -22.17 -23.20
CA ALA A 9 -7.40 -21.72 -24.15
C ALA A 9 -7.57 -20.18 -24.12
N ALA A 10 -7.48 -19.58 -22.93
CA ALA A 10 -7.52 -18.13 -22.76
C ALA A 10 -6.29 -17.44 -23.37
N GLU A 11 -5.10 -18.01 -23.20
CA GLU A 11 -3.86 -17.50 -23.77
C GLU A 11 -3.89 -17.59 -25.30
N LEU A 12 -4.33 -18.73 -25.86
CA LEU A 12 -4.47 -18.92 -27.31
C LEU A 12 -5.47 -17.93 -27.94
N GLY A 13 -6.62 -17.71 -27.30
CA GLY A 13 -7.61 -16.73 -27.74
C GLY A 13 -7.15 -15.27 -27.59
N THR A 14 -6.11 -15.01 -26.80
CA THR A 14 -5.49 -13.68 -26.66
C THR A 14 -4.42 -13.48 -27.73
N THR A 15 -3.62 -14.50 -28.03
CA THR A 15 -2.66 -14.50 -29.14
C THR A 15 -3.35 -14.29 -30.48
N LEU A 16 -4.49 -14.94 -30.71
CA LEU A 16 -5.29 -14.78 -31.93
C LEU A 16 -5.94 -13.38 -32.08
N ARG A 17 -6.04 -12.59 -31.00
CA ARG A 17 -6.68 -11.26 -30.99
C ARG A 17 -5.70 -10.09 -30.96
N GLY A 18 -4.45 -10.31 -30.53
CA GLY A 18 -3.48 -9.24 -30.24
C GLY A 18 -2.26 -9.19 -31.18
N GLU A 19 -1.96 -10.29 -31.85
CA GLU A 19 -0.96 -10.39 -32.91
C GLU A 19 -1.73 -10.90 -34.12
N GLU A 20 -1.62 -10.23 -35.28
CA GLU A 20 -2.31 -10.58 -36.53
C GLU A 20 -2.55 -12.09 -36.58
N PRO A 21 -3.82 -12.56 -36.42
CA PRO A 21 -4.11 -13.98 -36.45
C PRO A 21 -3.59 -14.43 -37.81
N GLY A 22 -2.46 -15.15 -37.83
CA GLY A 22 -1.70 -15.33 -39.07
C GLY A 22 -2.64 -15.80 -40.18
N ASP A 23 -2.39 -15.38 -41.43
CA ASP A 23 -3.24 -15.41 -42.66
C ASP A 23 -4.28 -16.55 -42.88
N HIS A 24 -4.29 -17.56 -42.03
CA HIS A 24 -5.12 -18.75 -42.02
C HIS A 24 -6.16 -18.81 -40.90
N VAL A 25 -6.21 -17.85 -39.97
CA VAL A 25 -7.20 -17.82 -38.87
C VAL A 25 -8.08 -16.58 -38.99
N ARG A 26 -9.41 -16.78 -38.97
CA ARG A 26 -10.39 -15.69 -39.08
C ARG A 26 -10.57 -14.97 -37.74
N ASP A 27 -10.88 -13.68 -37.78
CA ASP A 27 -10.93 -12.79 -36.59
C ASP A 27 -12.00 -13.16 -35.56
N PHE A 28 -13.04 -13.88 -35.99
CA PHE A 28 -14.11 -14.37 -35.11
C PHE A 28 -13.81 -15.74 -34.47
N ALA A 29 -12.62 -16.31 -34.67
CA ALA A 29 -12.21 -17.56 -34.07
C ALA A 29 -12.14 -17.46 -32.52
N GLY A 30 -12.84 -18.37 -31.84
CA GLY A 30 -12.90 -18.37 -30.37
C GLY A 30 -13.84 -17.32 -29.76
N LEU A 31 -14.58 -16.57 -30.58
CA LEU A 31 -15.65 -15.67 -30.13
C LEU A 31 -17.04 -16.30 -30.21
N VAL A 32 -17.19 -17.35 -31.03
CA VAL A 32 -18.46 -18.03 -31.28
C VAL A 32 -18.36 -19.48 -30.81
N ASP A 33 -19.08 -19.79 -29.74
CA ASP A 33 -19.15 -21.15 -29.17
C ASP A 33 -20.17 -22.04 -29.90
N ASP A 34 -21.10 -21.45 -30.66
CA ASP A 34 -22.08 -22.19 -31.47
C ASP A 34 -21.43 -22.72 -32.78
N PRO A 35 -21.30 -24.04 -32.95
CA PRO A 35 -20.68 -24.64 -34.13
C PRO A 35 -21.46 -24.37 -35.43
N ASP A 36 -22.78 -24.22 -35.36
CA ASP A 36 -23.62 -23.97 -36.53
C ASP A 36 -23.46 -22.51 -37.01
N LEU A 37 -23.42 -21.57 -36.06
CA LEU A 37 -23.15 -20.16 -36.36
C LEU A 37 -21.71 -19.95 -36.87
N LEU A 38 -20.73 -20.63 -36.27
CA LEU A 38 -19.35 -20.59 -36.74
C LEU A 38 -19.21 -21.13 -38.17
N ALA A 39 -19.91 -22.22 -38.49
CA ALA A 39 -19.95 -22.75 -39.87
C ALA A 39 -20.59 -21.77 -40.85
N LEU A 40 -21.65 -21.07 -40.41
CA LEU A 40 -22.33 -20.05 -41.21
C LEU A 40 -21.43 -18.84 -41.48
N LEU A 41 -20.73 -18.32 -40.47
CA LEU A 41 -19.79 -17.20 -40.61
C LEU A 41 -18.63 -17.58 -41.54
N ASN A 42 -18.02 -18.75 -41.36
CA ASN A 42 -16.98 -19.26 -42.26
C ASN A 42 -17.47 -19.42 -43.71
N HIS A 43 -18.72 -19.82 -43.90
CA HIS A 43 -19.31 -19.91 -45.24
C HIS A 43 -19.44 -18.53 -45.89
N TYR A 44 -20.00 -17.55 -45.18
CA TYR A 44 -20.14 -16.19 -45.69
C TYR A 44 -18.77 -15.56 -46.01
N ASP A 45 -17.80 -15.75 -45.14
CA ASP A 45 -16.44 -15.23 -45.28
C ASP A 45 -15.63 -15.92 -46.41
N SER A 46 -16.17 -16.99 -46.99
CA SER A 46 -15.62 -17.67 -48.17
C SER A 46 -16.23 -17.21 -49.49
N ILE A 47 -17.38 -16.53 -49.46
CA ILE A 47 -18.15 -16.13 -50.65
C ILE A 47 -18.29 -14.61 -50.82
N LEU A 48 -18.04 -13.84 -49.76
CA LEU A 48 -18.07 -12.39 -49.77
C LEU A 48 -16.71 -11.83 -50.21
N ASP A 49 -16.74 -10.69 -50.91
CA ASP A 49 -15.53 -9.97 -51.33
C ASP A 49 -14.94 -9.11 -50.19
N GLU A 50 -15.71 -8.89 -49.13
CA GLU A 50 -15.33 -8.20 -47.90
C GLU A 50 -15.47 -9.17 -46.70
N PRO A 51 -14.68 -8.98 -45.62
CA PRO A 51 -14.75 -9.85 -44.46
C PRO A 51 -16.15 -9.86 -43.85
N VAL A 52 -16.65 -11.04 -43.45
CA VAL A 52 -18.04 -11.18 -42.98
C VAL A 52 -18.31 -10.27 -41.78
N GLU A 53 -17.34 -10.08 -40.89
CA GLU A 53 -17.37 -9.20 -39.72
C GLU A 53 -17.52 -7.72 -40.05
N GLU A 54 -17.20 -7.30 -41.27
CA GLU A 54 -17.39 -5.93 -41.74
C GLU A 54 -18.79 -5.72 -42.33
N THR A 55 -19.48 -6.80 -42.71
CA THR A 55 -20.84 -6.72 -43.25
C THR A 55 -21.89 -6.45 -42.17
N ALA A 56 -22.96 -5.74 -42.53
CA ALA A 56 -24.08 -5.49 -41.61
C ALA A 56 -24.70 -6.78 -41.05
N ILE A 57 -24.75 -7.85 -41.85
CA ILE A 57 -25.32 -9.13 -41.42
C ILE A 57 -24.36 -9.88 -40.50
N GLY A 58 -23.04 -9.88 -40.77
CA GLY A 58 -22.05 -10.50 -39.89
C GLY A 58 -21.93 -9.78 -38.56
N GLN A 59 -21.96 -8.45 -38.54
CA GLN A 59 -22.00 -7.66 -37.29
C GLN A 59 -23.23 -8.00 -36.45
N GLN A 60 -24.40 -8.17 -37.08
CA GLN A 60 -25.62 -8.53 -36.37
C GLN A 60 -25.54 -9.96 -35.79
N LEU A 61 -24.98 -10.90 -36.54
CA LEU A 61 -24.78 -12.28 -36.09
C LEU A 61 -23.79 -12.37 -34.92
N LEU A 62 -22.65 -11.68 -35.02
CA LEU A 62 -21.63 -11.61 -33.97
C LEU A 62 -22.16 -10.93 -32.70
N ALA A 63 -22.95 -9.85 -32.85
CA ALA A 63 -23.54 -9.17 -31.70
C ALA A 63 -24.53 -10.06 -30.93
N ASN A 64 -25.34 -10.85 -31.64
CA ASN A 64 -26.25 -11.81 -31.01
C ASN A 64 -25.47 -12.92 -30.29
N ALA A 65 -24.44 -13.49 -30.94
CA ALA A 65 -23.60 -14.52 -30.33
C ALA A 65 -22.89 -14.02 -29.06
N ALA A 66 -22.34 -12.80 -29.09
CA ALA A 66 -21.72 -12.17 -27.94
C ALA A 66 -22.72 -11.95 -26.80
N THR A 67 -23.95 -11.55 -27.13
CA THR A 67 -25.01 -11.34 -26.13
C THR A 67 -25.41 -12.65 -25.45
N GLU A 68 -25.54 -13.74 -26.21
CA GLU A 68 -25.85 -15.07 -25.67
C GLU A 68 -24.71 -15.62 -24.80
N ALA A 69 -23.46 -15.44 -25.23
CA ALA A 69 -22.29 -15.83 -24.45
C ALA A 69 -22.20 -15.05 -23.12
N ILE A 70 -22.54 -13.75 -23.11
CA ILE A 70 -22.61 -12.94 -21.88
C ILE A 70 -23.73 -13.43 -20.97
N ASP A 71 -24.94 -13.65 -21.50
CA ASP A 71 -26.09 -14.10 -20.69
C ASP A 71 -25.81 -15.47 -20.03
N GLU A 72 -25.19 -16.39 -20.77
CA GLU A 72 -24.79 -17.70 -20.23
C GLU A 72 -23.67 -17.56 -19.17
N ALA A 73 -22.65 -16.74 -19.43
CA ALA A 73 -21.57 -16.49 -18.47
C ALA A 73 -22.10 -15.87 -17.16
N VAL A 74 -23.04 -14.92 -17.25
CA VAL A 74 -23.72 -14.30 -16.11
C VAL A 74 -24.53 -15.34 -15.32
N ARG A 75 -25.29 -16.21 -15.99
CA ARG A 75 -26.06 -17.28 -15.33
C ARG A 75 -25.17 -18.33 -14.67
N ALA A 76 -24.03 -18.64 -15.28
CA ALA A 76 -23.06 -19.60 -14.77
C ALA A 76 -22.12 -19.03 -13.68
N GLY A 77 -22.15 -17.71 -13.45
CA GLY A 77 -21.25 -17.03 -12.51
C GLY A 77 -19.77 -17.05 -12.95
N ASN A 78 -19.50 -17.20 -14.24
CA ASN A 78 -18.15 -17.39 -14.77
C ASN A 78 -17.50 -16.05 -15.17
N VAL A 79 -16.88 -15.39 -14.19
CA VAL A 79 -16.25 -14.06 -14.33
C VAL A 79 -15.18 -14.02 -15.44
N SER A 80 -14.46 -15.12 -15.64
CA SER A 80 -13.40 -15.21 -16.66
C SER A 80 -13.93 -15.18 -18.09
N GLN A 81 -15.11 -15.76 -18.35
CA GLN A 81 -15.76 -15.66 -19.67
C GLN A 81 -16.41 -14.30 -19.89
N MET A 82 -16.97 -13.67 -18.84
CA MET A 82 -17.51 -12.30 -18.94
C MET A 82 -16.44 -11.28 -19.37
N LYS A 83 -15.21 -11.40 -18.84
CA LYS A 83 -14.07 -10.56 -19.24
C LYS A 83 -13.67 -10.78 -20.72
N GLN A 84 -13.76 -12.02 -21.21
CA GLN A 84 -13.39 -12.38 -22.60
C GLN A 84 -14.38 -11.90 -23.67
N VAL A 85 -15.69 -11.92 -23.38
CA VAL A 85 -16.73 -11.56 -24.38
C VAL A 85 -16.95 -10.05 -24.48
N THR A 86 -16.72 -9.30 -23.40
CA THR A 86 -16.86 -7.83 -23.37
C THR A 86 -15.67 -7.09 -24.01
N GLY A 87 -14.63 -7.80 -24.47
CA GLY A 87 -13.39 -7.19 -24.94
C GLY A 87 -12.60 -6.46 -23.84
N LEU A 88 -13.00 -6.62 -22.57
CA LEU A 88 -12.34 -6.01 -21.41
C LEU A 88 -11.00 -6.67 -21.08
N THR A 89 -10.62 -7.77 -21.74
CA THR A 89 -9.37 -8.48 -21.47
C THR A 89 -8.10 -7.78 -21.93
N ASN A 90 -8.13 -6.62 -22.60
CA ASN A 90 -6.90 -5.95 -23.03
C ASN A 90 -7.05 -4.45 -23.36
N GLN A 91 -7.67 -3.67 -22.48
CA GLN A 91 -7.21 -2.28 -22.41
C GLN A 91 -5.93 -2.27 -21.59
N LYS A 92 -4.77 -2.31 -22.27
CA LYS A 92 -3.54 -1.79 -21.69
C LYS A 92 -3.80 -0.33 -21.38
N GLU A 93 -4.29 -0.05 -20.18
CA GLU A 93 -4.66 1.30 -19.79
C GLU A 93 -3.41 2.19 -19.83
N ARG A 94 -3.57 3.39 -20.40
CA ARG A 94 -2.45 4.30 -20.63
C ARG A 94 -1.79 4.66 -19.30
N LYS A 95 -0.47 4.84 -19.31
CA LYS A 95 0.35 5.34 -18.19
C LYS A 95 -0.31 6.50 -17.41
N GLU A 96 -0.98 7.40 -18.13
CA GLU A 96 -1.63 8.60 -17.60
C GLU A 96 -2.76 8.29 -16.60
N GLN A 97 -3.46 7.17 -16.78
CA GLN A 97 -4.55 6.75 -15.90
C GLN A 97 -4.04 6.01 -14.66
N PHE A 98 -2.90 5.32 -14.76
CA PHE A 98 -2.33 4.51 -13.67
C PHE A 98 -2.08 5.32 -12.40
N PHE A 99 -1.32 6.43 -12.49
CA PHE A 99 -0.99 7.22 -11.31
C PHE A 99 -2.20 7.95 -10.72
N VAL A 100 -3.16 8.32 -11.57
CA VAL A 100 -4.43 8.91 -11.13
C VAL A 100 -5.26 7.88 -10.38
N GLU A 101 -5.31 6.62 -10.84
CA GLU A 101 -5.99 5.54 -10.14
C GLU A 101 -5.37 5.27 -8.78
N LEU A 102 -4.03 5.19 -8.69
CA LEU A 102 -3.34 5.02 -7.41
C LEU A 102 -3.60 6.20 -6.47
N ALA A 103 -3.55 7.42 -6.98
CA ALA A 103 -3.86 8.62 -6.21
C ALA A 103 -5.30 8.63 -5.70
N ASP A 104 -6.27 8.22 -6.53
CA ASP A 104 -7.68 8.11 -6.12
C ASP A 104 -7.86 7.09 -5.01
N ARG A 105 -7.25 5.89 -5.14
CA ARG A 105 -7.26 4.87 -4.07
C ARG A 105 -6.66 5.39 -2.76
N LEU A 106 -5.52 6.06 -2.84
CA LEU A 106 -4.85 6.64 -1.68
C LEU A 106 -5.56 7.89 -1.13
N SER A 107 -6.55 8.44 -1.83
CA SER A 107 -7.36 9.56 -1.33
C SER A 107 -8.40 9.11 -0.30
N TYR A 108 -8.78 7.83 -0.32
CA TYR A 108 -9.66 7.26 0.70
C TYR A 108 -8.92 7.15 2.04
N GLU A 109 -9.57 7.64 3.10
CA GLU A 109 -9.01 7.65 4.45
C GLU A 109 -8.71 6.23 4.94
N GLY A 110 -7.50 6.03 5.47
CA GLY A 110 -7.07 4.74 6.01
C GLY A 110 -6.64 3.72 4.97
N THR A 111 -6.46 4.14 3.70
CA THR A 111 -5.96 3.27 2.64
C THR A 111 -4.49 2.97 2.84
N ILE A 112 -4.17 1.68 2.75
CA ILE A 112 -2.81 1.17 2.82
C ILE A 112 -2.47 0.50 1.50
N GLY A 113 -1.50 1.06 0.78
CA GLY A 113 -0.97 0.54 -0.48
C GLY A 113 0.39 -0.13 -0.30
N LEU A 114 0.62 -1.25 -0.97
CA LEU A 114 1.92 -1.93 -1.01
C LEU A 114 2.50 -1.95 -2.42
N VAL A 115 3.79 -1.69 -2.56
CA VAL A 115 4.52 -1.84 -3.83
C VAL A 115 5.49 -3.01 -3.70
N PHE A 116 5.34 -4.01 -4.56
CA PHE A 116 6.20 -5.18 -4.60
C PHE A 116 6.99 -5.24 -5.90
N GLY A 117 8.14 -5.91 -5.86
CA GLY A 117 8.97 -6.14 -7.02
C GLY A 117 10.41 -6.45 -6.67
N THR A 118 11.11 -7.02 -7.64
CA THR A 118 12.54 -7.33 -7.48
C THR A 118 13.37 -6.04 -7.23
N PRO A 119 14.50 -6.11 -6.51
CA PRO A 119 15.40 -4.96 -6.38
C PRO A 119 15.77 -4.38 -7.74
N GLY A 120 15.76 -3.05 -7.83
CA GLY A 120 16.03 -2.32 -9.08
C GLY A 120 14.88 -2.29 -10.09
N SER A 121 13.68 -2.78 -9.77
CA SER A 121 12.51 -2.70 -10.67
C SER A 121 11.86 -1.32 -10.79
N GLY A 122 12.37 -0.31 -10.06
CA GLY A 122 11.82 1.06 -10.04
C GLY A 122 10.62 1.22 -9.11
N LYS A 123 10.64 0.58 -7.93
CA LYS A 123 9.57 0.70 -6.92
C LYS A 123 9.55 2.08 -6.28
N THR A 124 10.71 2.55 -5.83
CA THR A 124 10.89 3.90 -5.25
C THR A 124 10.44 4.97 -6.24
N ALA A 125 10.96 4.95 -7.46
CA ALA A 125 10.52 5.85 -8.54
C ALA A 125 9.00 5.85 -8.75
N LEU A 126 8.36 4.67 -8.81
CA LEU A 126 6.90 4.57 -8.95
C LEU A 126 6.17 5.21 -7.76
N MET A 127 6.67 4.99 -6.56
CA MET A 127 6.08 5.52 -5.33
C MET A 127 6.20 7.04 -5.27
N LEU A 128 7.35 7.62 -5.65
CA LEU A 128 7.55 9.06 -5.75
C LEU A 128 6.62 9.72 -6.77
N ASP A 129 6.50 9.14 -7.96
CA ASP A 129 5.56 9.64 -8.98
C ASP A 129 4.10 9.55 -8.49
N THR A 130 3.74 8.48 -7.79
CA THR A 130 2.42 8.33 -7.17
C THR A 130 2.18 9.40 -6.11
N ALA A 131 3.19 9.72 -5.29
CA ALA A 131 3.15 10.77 -4.29
C ALA A 131 2.85 12.14 -4.90
N ASN A 132 3.60 12.49 -5.96
CA ASN A 132 3.45 13.74 -6.69
C ASN A 132 2.04 13.89 -7.26
N VAL A 133 1.52 12.84 -7.88
CA VAL A 133 0.16 12.85 -8.44
C VAL A 133 -0.89 12.93 -7.33
N TRP A 134 -0.72 12.17 -6.24
CA TRP A 134 -1.63 12.24 -5.09
C TRP A 134 -1.65 13.64 -4.46
N LYS A 135 -0.48 14.28 -4.29
CA LYS A 135 -0.36 15.64 -3.78
C LYS A 135 -1.07 16.64 -4.70
N ALA A 136 -0.91 16.49 -6.02
CA ALA A 136 -1.58 17.33 -7.00
C ALA A 136 -3.12 17.15 -7.01
N VAL A 137 -3.61 15.91 -6.81
CA VAL A 137 -5.04 15.58 -6.81
C VAL A 137 -5.73 16.01 -5.52
N THR A 138 -5.09 15.78 -4.37
CA THR A 138 -5.71 15.99 -3.05
C THR A 138 -5.38 17.35 -2.44
N GLY A 139 -4.29 17.99 -2.86
CA GLY A 139 -3.71 19.15 -2.17
C GLY A 139 -3.21 18.82 -0.75
N GLY A 140 -3.02 17.54 -0.43
CA GLY A 140 -2.60 17.05 0.88
C GLY A 140 -1.09 17.20 1.15
N HIS A 141 -0.67 16.69 2.30
CA HIS A 141 0.75 16.65 2.69
C HIS A 141 1.34 15.27 2.49
N VAL A 142 2.54 15.22 1.90
CA VAL A 142 3.31 13.99 1.70
C VAL A 142 4.44 13.96 2.71
N ILE A 143 4.49 12.94 3.54
CA ILE A 143 5.60 12.71 4.47
C ILE A 143 6.33 11.42 4.05
N ALA A 144 7.65 11.36 4.19
CA ALA A 144 8.43 10.20 3.73
C ALA A 144 9.61 9.85 4.65
N ASN A 145 10.02 8.58 4.66
CA ASN A 145 11.29 8.18 5.31
C ASN A 145 12.52 8.41 4.42
N ILE A 146 12.31 8.80 3.16
CA ILE A 146 13.34 9.19 2.21
C ILE A 146 13.29 10.70 2.00
N ASP A 147 14.45 11.33 1.98
CA ASP A 147 14.56 12.75 1.65
C ASP A 147 14.53 12.94 0.14
N TRP A 148 13.53 13.68 -0.35
CA TRP A 148 13.41 14.11 -1.74
C TRP A 148 12.60 15.40 -1.81
N ALA A 149 12.78 16.16 -2.90
CA ALA A 149 12.24 17.52 -3.03
C ALA A 149 10.70 17.62 -2.95
N GLY A 150 9.96 16.53 -3.19
CA GLY A 150 8.51 16.50 -3.13
C GLY A 150 7.92 16.16 -1.76
N ALA A 151 8.72 15.67 -0.81
CA ALA A 151 8.30 15.46 0.57
C ALA A 151 8.11 16.81 1.30
N ASP A 152 7.01 16.93 2.05
CA ASP A 152 6.74 18.07 2.92
C ASP A 152 7.40 17.92 4.30
N ASP A 153 7.60 16.67 4.76
CA ASP A 153 8.28 16.34 6.01
C ASP A 153 8.93 14.94 5.92
N THR A 154 9.88 14.68 6.82
CA THR A 154 10.57 13.39 6.90
C THR A 154 10.42 12.71 8.27
N PHE A 155 10.43 11.37 8.28
CA PHE A 155 10.32 10.58 9.52
C PHE A 155 11.24 9.35 9.49
N HIS A 156 11.67 8.90 10.65
CA HIS A 156 12.58 7.76 10.80
C HIS A 156 11.99 6.63 11.67
N SER A 157 10.81 6.83 12.25
CA SER A 157 10.09 5.79 13.00
C SER A 157 8.58 5.84 12.78
N ASP A 158 7.88 4.77 13.16
CA ASP A 158 6.42 4.73 13.09
C ASP A 158 5.75 5.72 14.04
N GLN A 159 6.35 5.98 15.20
CA GLN A 159 5.89 7.04 16.10
C GLN A 159 6.03 8.42 15.45
N GLU A 160 7.21 8.76 14.92
CA GLU A 160 7.42 10.04 14.21
C GLU A 160 6.48 10.19 13.02
N MET A 161 6.24 9.11 12.27
CA MET A 161 5.25 9.09 11.19
C MET A 161 3.87 9.46 11.71
N LEU A 162 3.38 8.79 12.76
CA LEU A 162 2.05 9.05 13.32
C LEU A 162 1.91 10.47 13.91
N GLU A 163 2.97 11.00 14.54
CA GLU A 163 3.04 12.36 15.06
C GLU A 163 3.00 13.39 13.91
N ALA A 164 3.79 13.19 12.85
CA ALA A 164 3.81 14.04 11.66
C ALA A 164 2.45 14.03 10.93
N MET A 165 1.79 12.87 10.84
CA MET A 165 0.44 12.79 10.28
C MET A 165 -0.59 13.56 11.11
N ALA A 166 -0.46 13.55 12.43
CA ALA A 166 -1.41 14.18 13.35
C ALA A 166 -1.21 15.71 13.50
N SER A 167 -0.02 16.21 13.15
CA SER A 167 0.30 17.65 13.15
C SER A 167 -0.27 18.39 11.93
N CYS A 168 -0.62 17.65 10.87
CA CYS A 168 -1.08 18.19 9.60
C CYS A 168 -2.60 18.35 9.54
N GLN A 169 -3.08 19.53 9.14
CA GLN A 169 -4.51 19.78 8.93
C GLN A 169 -4.92 19.42 7.49
N GLY A 170 -5.40 18.20 7.27
CA GLY A 170 -5.89 17.76 5.96
C GLY A 170 -5.57 16.31 5.64
N PRO A 171 -5.70 15.89 4.37
CA PRO A 171 -5.22 14.59 3.90
C PRO A 171 -3.70 14.50 4.04
N VAL A 172 -3.20 13.36 4.53
CA VAL A 172 -1.76 13.08 4.62
C VAL A 172 -1.46 11.73 3.98
N LEU A 173 -0.43 11.67 3.15
CA LEU A 173 0.11 10.43 2.59
C LEU A 173 1.50 10.18 3.19
N ALA A 174 1.64 9.09 3.95
CA ALA A 174 2.92 8.62 4.42
C ALA A 174 3.53 7.64 3.42
N ILE A 175 4.81 7.84 3.10
CA ILE A 175 5.56 7.05 2.13
C ILE A 175 6.73 6.39 2.84
N ILE A 176 6.79 5.06 2.72
CA ILE A 176 7.83 4.27 3.36
C ILE A 176 8.56 3.51 2.27
N ASP A 177 9.76 3.97 1.91
CA ASP A 177 10.66 3.18 1.09
C ASP A 177 11.33 2.10 1.92
N GLU A 178 11.27 0.88 1.41
CA GLU A 178 11.80 -0.34 2.02
C GLU A 178 11.36 -0.53 3.48
N VAL A 179 10.16 -1.07 3.69
CA VAL A 179 9.67 -1.50 5.01
C VAL A 179 10.67 -2.54 5.55
N ALA A 180 11.48 -2.09 6.52
CA ALA A 180 12.76 -2.65 6.97
C ALA A 180 13.00 -4.14 6.69
N GLN A 181 14.22 -4.49 6.24
CA GLN A 181 14.67 -5.88 6.10
C GLN A 181 14.45 -6.72 7.38
N ASP A 182 14.49 -6.08 8.55
CA ASP A 182 14.25 -6.70 9.86
C ASP A 182 12.79 -7.15 10.09
N LEU A 183 11.86 -6.65 9.28
CA LEU A 183 10.45 -7.02 9.29
C LEU A 183 10.16 -8.20 8.34
N SER A 184 11.19 -8.79 7.72
CA SER A 184 11.05 -9.97 6.87
C SER A 184 10.81 -11.24 7.70
N GLY A 185 9.66 -11.32 8.38
CA GLY A 185 8.90 -12.54 8.74
C GLY A 185 9.57 -13.72 9.48
N PHE A 186 10.86 -13.66 9.83
CA PHE A 186 11.55 -14.76 10.50
C PHE A 186 12.00 -14.34 11.91
N GLY A 187 11.42 -14.98 12.92
CA GLY A 187 11.81 -14.79 14.33
C GLY A 187 11.24 -13.52 14.97
N THR A 188 12.08 -12.74 15.66
CA THR A 188 11.72 -11.51 16.38
C THR A 188 11.10 -10.43 15.48
N GLY A 189 11.35 -10.48 14.17
CA GLY A 189 10.75 -9.58 13.17
C GLY A 189 9.22 -9.72 13.02
N SER A 190 8.63 -10.86 13.42
CA SER A 190 7.17 -11.04 13.35
C SER A 190 6.41 -10.12 14.31
N LYS A 191 6.93 -9.93 15.52
CA LYS A 191 6.32 -9.03 16.52
C LYS A 191 6.42 -7.57 16.10
N LYS A 192 7.56 -7.17 15.53
CA LYS A 192 7.75 -5.82 14.97
C LYS A 192 6.82 -5.57 13.78
N ALA A 193 6.62 -6.56 12.91
CA ALA A 193 5.69 -6.44 11.78
C ALA A 193 4.23 -6.32 12.24
N GLU A 194 3.86 -7.06 13.29
CA GLU A 194 2.54 -6.96 13.92
C GLU A 194 2.33 -5.60 14.59
N SER A 195 3.29 -5.15 15.41
CA SER A 195 3.27 -3.82 16.03
C SER A 195 3.11 -2.71 14.98
N PHE A 196 3.92 -2.73 13.94
CA PHE A 196 3.83 -1.73 12.87
C PHE A 196 2.52 -1.81 12.08
N SER A 197 1.99 -3.03 11.87
CA SER A 197 0.67 -3.22 11.28
C SER A 197 -0.43 -2.61 12.15
N ASN A 198 -0.33 -2.73 13.47
CA ASN A 198 -1.24 -2.09 14.42
C ASN A 198 -1.11 -0.56 14.40
N SER A 199 0.10 -0.01 14.33
CA SER A 199 0.34 1.44 14.13
C SER A 199 -0.35 1.95 12.86
N CYS A 200 -0.24 1.20 11.76
CA CYS A 200 -0.91 1.52 10.51
C CYS A 200 -2.45 1.41 10.62
N LEU A 201 -3.00 0.53 11.45
CA LEU A 201 -4.44 0.53 11.76
C LEU A 201 -4.86 1.79 12.52
N MET A 202 -3.97 2.41 13.31
CA MET A 202 -4.27 3.69 13.96
C MET A 202 -4.40 4.85 12.96
N VAL A 203 -3.82 4.74 11.76
CA VAL A 203 -4.09 5.69 10.66
C VAL A 203 -5.57 5.68 10.26
N ARG A 204 -6.29 4.58 10.54
CA ARG A 204 -7.75 4.46 10.34
C ARG A 204 -8.56 5.01 11.51
N LYS A 205 -7.98 5.14 12.71
CA LYS A 205 -8.70 5.54 13.93
C LYS A 205 -8.53 7.04 14.18
N ARG A 206 -9.65 7.77 14.19
CA ARG A 206 -9.70 9.20 14.54
C ARG A 206 -9.55 9.41 16.05
N GLN A 207 -8.36 9.23 16.59
CA GLN A 207 -8.07 9.44 18.00
C GLN A 207 -7.38 10.79 18.23
N GLN A 208 -8.01 11.65 19.05
CA GLN A 208 -7.50 12.98 19.41
C GLN A 208 -6.23 12.93 20.27
N GLU A 209 -5.91 11.79 20.88
CA GLU A 209 -4.77 11.64 21.79
C GLU A 209 -3.40 11.75 21.11
N HIS A 210 -3.35 11.56 19.79
CA HIS A 210 -2.11 11.58 19.02
C HIS A 210 -1.82 12.92 18.32
N GLY A 211 -2.69 13.91 18.45
CA GLY A 211 -2.46 15.26 17.91
C GLY A 211 -3.75 16.06 17.68
N PRO A 212 -3.61 17.34 17.33
CA PRO A 212 -4.73 18.28 17.25
C PRO A 212 -5.73 17.97 16.13
N TYR A 213 -5.33 17.19 15.11
CA TYR A 213 -6.16 16.87 13.95
C TYR A 213 -6.47 15.37 13.86
N ALA A 214 -7.72 15.06 13.52
CA ALA A 214 -8.11 13.68 13.22
C ALA A 214 -7.40 13.20 11.96
N LYS A 215 -6.62 12.12 12.08
CA LYS A 215 -5.81 11.54 10.99
C LYS A 215 -6.70 11.22 9.79
N LYS A 216 -6.57 11.98 8.69
CA LYS A 216 -7.06 11.59 7.35
C LYS A 216 -5.89 11.06 6.55
N GLY A 217 -5.32 9.96 7.05
CA GLY A 217 -4.06 9.44 6.58
C GLY A 217 -4.20 8.27 5.62
N SER A 218 -3.27 8.16 4.68
CA SER A 218 -3.03 6.96 3.88
C SER A 218 -1.54 6.61 3.96
N VAL A 219 -1.21 5.34 3.77
CA VAL A 219 0.19 4.87 3.81
C VAL A 219 0.49 4.10 2.53
N MET A 220 1.61 4.41 1.89
CA MET A 220 2.15 3.65 0.76
C MET A 220 3.53 3.12 1.13
N MET A 221 3.70 1.81 1.00
CA MET A 221 4.89 1.08 1.46
C MET A 221 5.56 0.36 0.31
N VAL A 222 6.87 0.50 0.16
CA VAL A 222 7.68 -0.37 -0.70
C VAL A 222 8.17 -1.56 0.11
N ALA A 223 7.94 -2.74 -0.43
CA ALA A 223 8.52 -3.97 0.06
C ALA A 223 9.26 -4.67 -1.08
N HIS A 224 10.02 -5.72 -0.74
CA HIS A 224 10.70 -6.57 -1.71
C HIS A 224 9.71 -7.37 -2.58
N THR A 225 9.83 -8.69 -2.63
CA THR A 225 8.88 -9.53 -3.35
C THR A 225 7.71 -9.89 -2.43
N ARG A 226 6.57 -10.26 -3.02
CA ARG A 226 5.40 -10.74 -2.27
C ARG A 226 5.75 -11.84 -1.27
N THR A 227 6.64 -12.77 -1.65
CA THR A 227 7.12 -13.87 -0.81
C THR A 227 8.01 -13.45 0.36
N LYS A 228 8.74 -12.34 0.23
CA LYS A 228 9.66 -11.82 1.26
C LYS A 228 9.02 -10.80 2.19
N THR A 229 7.85 -10.29 1.83
CA THR A 229 7.06 -9.39 2.68
C THR A 229 6.40 -10.19 3.80
N ALA A 230 6.29 -9.62 5.00
CA ALA A 230 5.53 -10.22 6.09
C ALA A 230 4.04 -10.41 5.72
N LYS A 231 3.40 -11.44 6.28
CA LYS A 231 1.99 -11.76 5.96
C LYS A 231 1.05 -10.70 6.51
N GLU A 232 1.43 -10.11 7.63
CA GLU A 232 0.76 -9.05 8.37
C GLU A 232 0.56 -7.84 7.45
N PHE A 233 1.62 -7.38 6.78
CA PHE A 233 1.52 -6.30 5.79
C PHE A 233 0.63 -6.64 4.61
N ARG A 234 0.76 -7.86 4.06
CA ARG A 234 -0.09 -8.29 2.93
C ARG A 234 -1.57 -8.37 3.29
N ARG A 235 -1.92 -8.66 4.54
CA ARG A 235 -3.33 -8.67 5.01
C ARG A 235 -3.87 -7.29 5.30
N LEU A 236 -2.98 -6.38 5.69
CA LEU A 236 -3.32 -5.02 6.07
C LEU A 236 -3.65 -4.15 4.85
N ALA A 237 -2.88 -4.34 3.76
CA ALA A 237 -3.00 -3.52 2.56
C ALA A 237 -4.35 -3.72 1.84
N ASN A 238 -4.92 -2.60 1.41
CA ASN A 238 -6.15 -2.53 0.62
C ASN A 238 -5.89 -2.89 -0.85
N PHE A 239 -4.75 -2.45 -1.37
CA PHE A 239 -4.30 -2.76 -2.72
C PHE A 239 -2.78 -2.93 -2.74
N ALA A 240 -2.28 -3.55 -3.80
CA ALA A 240 -0.87 -3.66 -4.06
C ALA A 240 -0.54 -3.37 -5.52
N VAL A 241 0.71 -3.00 -5.75
CA VAL A 241 1.27 -2.64 -7.05
C VAL A 241 2.47 -3.54 -7.27
N GLU A 242 2.38 -4.45 -8.23
CA GLU A 242 3.46 -5.38 -8.52
C GLU A 242 4.26 -4.95 -9.76
N LYS A 243 5.56 -4.79 -9.57
CA LYS A 243 6.58 -4.67 -10.64
C LYS A 243 7.15 -6.07 -10.91
N PRO A 244 6.65 -6.78 -11.95
CA PRO A 244 6.91 -8.21 -12.11
C PRO A 244 8.38 -8.53 -12.44
N ASP A 245 9.06 -7.67 -13.19
CA ASP A 245 10.43 -7.91 -13.66
C ASP A 245 11.26 -6.63 -13.69
N LYS A 246 12.50 -6.69 -13.18
CA LYS A 246 13.50 -5.64 -13.28
C LYS A 246 13.89 -5.29 -14.72
N THR A 247 13.76 -6.21 -15.66
CA THR A 247 14.01 -5.98 -17.09
C THR A 247 12.83 -5.31 -17.79
N GLN A 248 11.64 -5.37 -17.20
CA GLN A 248 10.41 -4.79 -17.70
C GLN A 248 9.88 -3.70 -16.77
N LYS A 249 10.75 -2.74 -16.37
CA LYS A 249 10.40 -1.63 -15.48
C LYS A 249 9.19 -0.80 -15.94
N HIS A 250 8.91 -0.84 -17.25
CA HIS A 250 7.80 -0.14 -17.87
C HIS A 250 6.43 -0.80 -17.62
N ARG A 251 6.37 -2.01 -17.06
CA ARG A 251 5.13 -2.73 -16.75
C ARG A 251 4.82 -2.69 -15.26
N VAL A 252 3.54 -2.74 -14.92
CA VAL A 252 3.06 -2.84 -13.54
C VAL A 252 1.68 -3.49 -13.51
N ARG A 253 1.34 -4.13 -12.39
CA ARG A 253 0.02 -4.69 -12.13
C ARG A 253 -0.56 -4.09 -10.86
N ILE A 254 -1.85 -3.77 -10.88
CA ILE A 254 -2.60 -3.46 -9.66
C ILE A 254 -3.26 -4.75 -9.20
N LEU A 255 -3.02 -5.08 -7.93
CA LEU A 255 -3.59 -6.21 -7.23
C LEU A 255 -4.53 -5.68 -6.17
N GLU A 256 -5.67 -6.32 -6.00
CA GLU A 256 -6.62 -6.01 -4.94
C GLU A 256 -6.73 -7.18 -3.97
N SER A 257 -6.91 -6.87 -2.70
CA SER A 257 -7.16 -7.86 -1.65
C SER A 257 -8.49 -7.53 -0.98
N GLU A 258 -9.33 -8.54 -0.77
CA GLU A 258 -10.40 -8.43 0.21
C GLU A 258 -9.76 -8.26 1.59
N GLY A 259 -9.81 -7.04 2.13
CA GLY A 259 -9.09 -6.65 3.35
C GLY A 259 -9.13 -7.68 4.47
N GLY A 260 -7.98 -7.97 5.06
CA GLY A 260 -7.80 -9.02 6.08
C GLY A 260 -7.47 -10.41 5.53
N LYS A 261 -7.53 -10.63 4.21
CA LYS A 261 -7.07 -11.87 3.56
C LYS A 261 -5.68 -11.69 2.92
N ASP A 262 -4.96 -12.80 2.76
CA ASP A 262 -3.67 -12.86 2.04
C ASP A 262 -3.88 -13.43 0.62
N THR A 263 -5.00 -13.04 0.01
CA THR A 263 -5.40 -13.48 -1.33
C THR A 263 -5.52 -12.22 -2.17
N TRP A 264 -4.85 -12.24 -3.32
CA TRP A 264 -4.71 -11.09 -4.18
C TRP A 264 -5.21 -11.45 -5.56
N GLU A 265 -6.08 -10.61 -6.10
CA GLU A 265 -6.62 -10.74 -7.45
C GLU A 265 -6.02 -9.64 -8.34
N GLU A 266 -5.63 -10.00 -9.56
CA GLU A 266 -5.16 -9.01 -10.54
C GLU A 266 -6.36 -8.21 -11.05
N LEU A 267 -6.31 -6.90 -10.81
CA LEU A 267 -7.35 -5.98 -11.24
C LEU A 267 -7.05 -5.42 -12.62
N SER A 268 -5.83 -4.90 -12.80
CA SER A 268 -5.39 -4.26 -14.04
C SER A 268 -3.89 -4.40 -14.28
N GLU A 269 -3.48 -4.35 -15.55
CA GLU A 269 -2.07 -4.28 -15.96
C GLU A 269 -1.83 -3.02 -16.81
N HIS A 270 -0.78 -2.27 -16.47
CA HIS A 270 -0.38 -1.07 -17.21
C HIS A 270 1.04 -1.20 -17.77
N GLN A 271 1.29 -0.53 -18.89
CA GLN A 271 2.59 -0.52 -19.58
C GLN A 271 2.99 0.90 -19.99
N GLY A 272 4.29 1.11 -20.25
CA GLY A 272 4.84 2.40 -20.68
C GLY A 272 5.22 3.33 -19.53
N LEU A 273 5.36 2.81 -18.31
CA LEU A 273 5.91 3.58 -17.19
C LEU A 273 7.36 3.99 -17.48
N THR A 274 7.68 5.24 -17.17
CA THR A 274 9.05 5.76 -17.25
C THR A 274 9.63 5.80 -15.84
N ASP A 275 10.91 6.11 -15.75
CA ASP A 275 11.50 6.49 -14.47
C ASP A 275 10.92 7.81 -13.97
N THR A 276 11.13 8.07 -12.67
CA THR A 276 10.71 9.33 -12.05
C THR A 276 11.56 10.49 -12.53
N ALA A 277 10.99 11.70 -12.57
CA ALA A 277 11.73 12.94 -12.84
C ALA A 277 12.48 13.45 -11.59
N GLU A 278 12.21 12.86 -10.44
CA GLU A 278 12.69 13.31 -9.14
C GLU A 278 14.12 12.86 -8.88
N SER A 279 14.86 13.68 -8.14
CA SER A 279 16.19 13.33 -7.65
C SER A 279 16.09 12.88 -6.20
N TYR A 280 16.51 11.66 -5.95
CA TYR A 280 16.60 11.05 -4.62
C TYR A 280 17.90 10.24 -4.54
N ASP A 281 18.44 10.05 -3.34
CA ASP A 281 19.64 9.22 -3.16
C ASP A 281 19.24 7.73 -3.14
N GLU A 282 19.55 7.02 -4.23
CA GLU A 282 19.30 5.58 -4.35
C GLU A 282 20.16 4.73 -3.40
N TYR A 283 21.23 5.32 -2.83
CA TYR A 283 22.20 4.64 -1.98
C TYR A 283 22.09 5.02 -0.50
N ASP A 284 21.26 6.01 -0.16
CA ASP A 284 20.99 6.33 1.23
C ASP A 284 20.05 5.28 1.81
N SER A 285 20.49 4.60 2.87
CA SER A 285 19.66 3.59 3.50
C SER A 285 18.57 4.28 4.30
N SER A 286 17.33 4.23 3.80
CA SER A 286 16.16 4.71 4.53
C SER A 286 15.87 3.80 5.72
N GLU A 287 16.59 3.98 6.81
CA GLU A 287 16.35 3.24 8.05
C GLU A 287 15.01 3.68 8.65
N PHE A 288 14.05 2.75 8.67
CA PHE A 288 12.77 2.93 9.34
C PHE A 288 12.70 2.04 10.58
N ARG A 289 12.58 2.66 11.75
CA ARG A 289 12.51 1.97 13.03
C ARG A 289 11.06 1.78 13.47
N VAL A 290 10.68 0.52 13.73
CA VAL A 290 9.44 0.22 14.47
C VAL A 290 9.71 0.31 15.96
N THR A 291 9.03 1.21 16.64
CA THR A 291 9.00 1.29 18.10
C THR A 291 8.13 0.17 18.68
N GLU A 292 8.67 -0.64 19.60
CA GLU A 292 7.99 -1.83 20.16
C GLU A 292 6.99 -1.51 21.29
N GLU A 293 6.62 -0.24 21.51
CA GLU A 293 5.74 0.18 22.61
C GLU A 293 4.32 0.49 22.09
N TYR A 294 3.53 -0.54 21.83
CA TYR A 294 2.06 -0.44 21.91
C TYR A 294 1.58 -1.59 22.77
N ASP A 295 1.49 -1.34 24.08
CA ASP A 295 0.76 -2.24 24.97
C ASP A 295 -0.71 -2.20 24.52
N ASP A 296 -1.21 -3.32 24.02
CA ASP A 296 -2.64 -3.54 23.81
C ASP A 296 -3.33 -3.48 25.17
N ASP A 297 -4.01 -2.38 25.45
CA ASP A 297 -5.06 -2.33 26.46
C ASP A 297 -6.24 -3.19 25.98
N ASP A 298 -6.15 -4.51 26.19
CA ASP A 298 -7.31 -5.41 26.33
C ASP A 298 -6.87 -6.69 27.07
N ASP A 299 -7.07 -6.66 28.40
CA ASP A 299 -7.23 -7.78 29.35
C ASP A 299 -6.40 -9.06 29.14
N ASP A 300 -5.21 -9.14 29.75
CA ASP A 300 -4.89 -10.28 30.64
C ASP A 300 -3.74 -9.96 31.63
N ASP A 301 -3.95 -10.39 32.86
CA ASP A 301 -3.17 -10.11 34.07
C ASP A 301 -1.78 -10.78 34.01
N GLY A 302 -0.68 -10.00 33.89
CA GLY A 302 0.66 -10.61 34.00
C GLY A 302 1.90 -9.77 33.62
N GLY A 303 2.43 -9.02 34.59
CA GLY A 303 3.88 -8.94 34.82
C GLY A 303 4.73 -7.99 33.96
N SER A 304 5.25 -6.94 34.60
CA SER A 304 6.30 -6.04 34.12
C SER A 304 7.49 -6.75 33.45
N THR A 305 7.93 -6.28 32.28
CA THR A 305 9.32 -6.27 31.73
C THR A 305 9.24 -5.96 30.22
N HIS A 306 9.64 -4.80 29.69
CA HIS A 306 11.00 -4.25 29.67
C HIS A 306 10.97 -2.76 29.31
N ARG A 307 11.14 -1.88 30.29
CA ARG A 307 11.58 -0.49 30.05
C ARG A 307 13.09 -0.46 30.30
N ASP A 308 13.88 -0.37 29.23
CA ASP A 308 15.34 -0.39 29.33
C ASP A 308 15.87 0.78 30.19
N GLU A 309 16.98 0.56 30.88
CA GLU A 309 17.63 1.52 31.78
C GLU A 309 17.89 2.88 31.09
N GLN A 310 18.26 2.85 29.80
CA GLN A 310 18.45 4.04 28.98
C GLN A 310 17.18 4.87 28.76
N TRP A 311 16.02 4.22 28.67
CA TRP A 311 14.74 4.93 28.53
C TRP A 311 14.41 5.66 29.84
N ARG A 312 14.62 5.00 30.98
CA ARG A 312 14.38 5.60 32.31
C ARG A 312 15.30 6.79 32.56
N ASP A 313 16.55 6.71 32.13
CA ASP A 313 17.50 7.82 32.21
C ASP A 313 17.06 9.02 31.37
N LYS A 314 16.59 8.79 30.13
CA LYS A 314 16.10 9.85 29.26
C LYS A 314 14.82 10.50 29.80
N VAL A 315 13.91 9.71 30.36
CA VAL A 315 12.69 10.20 31.01
C VAL A 315 13.02 11.03 32.24
N SER A 316 13.87 10.51 33.14
CA SER A 316 14.32 11.24 34.32
C SER A 316 15.00 12.56 33.93
N ARG A 317 15.89 12.53 32.92
CA ARG A 317 16.58 13.73 32.44
C ARG A 317 15.66 14.77 31.83
N ALA A 318 14.69 14.37 31.02
CA ALA A 318 13.75 15.30 30.40
C ALA A 318 12.81 15.94 31.42
N LEU A 319 12.33 15.17 32.38
CA LEU A 319 11.48 15.66 33.47
C LEU A 319 12.25 16.59 34.40
N ASP A 320 13.49 16.29 34.73
CA ASP A 320 14.37 17.16 35.52
C ASP A 320 14.59 18.51 34.81
N LEU A 321 14.93 18.49 33.52
CA LEU A 321 15.10 19.71 32.72
C LEU A 321 13.82 20.56 32.67
N HIS A 322 12.67 19.94 32.50
CA HIS A 322 11.40 20.66 32.37
C HIS A 322 10.85 21.15 33.73
N LEU A 323 10.84 20.29 34.76
CA LEU A 323 10.17 20.56 36.03
C LEU A 323 11.08 21.29 37.04
N ASN A 324 12.39 21.02 37.02
CA ASN A 324 13.34 21.63 37.96
C ASN A 324 14.14 22.78 37.34
N ASP A 325 14.64 22.60 36.11
CA ASP A 325 15.49 23.61 35.44
C ASP A 325 14.67 24.66 34.66
N GLY A 326 13.35 24.49 34.58
CA GLY A 326 12.43 25.45 33.95
C GLY A 326 12.50 25.50 32.43
N TRP A 327 13.07 24.48 31.78
CA TRP A 327 13.15 24.41 30.33
C TRP A 327 11.75 24.23 29.73
N THR A 328 11.56 24.77 28.53
CA THR A 328 10.34 24.45 27.77
C THR A 328 10.33 22.97 27.38
N GLN A 329 9.14 22.41 27.16
CA GLN A 329 8.99 21.00 26.78
C GLN A 329 9.73 20.69 25.47
N ALA A 330 9.76 21.65 24.53
CA ALA A 330 10.51 21.56 23.29
C ALA A 330 12.04 21.51 23.52
N GLU A 331 12.57 22.34 24.40
CA GLU A 331 14.01 22.36 24.73
C GLU A 331 14.44 21.09 25.47
N ALA A 332 13.63 20.65 26.44
CA ALA A 332 13.87 19.42 27.18
C ALA A 332 13.82 18.19 26.26
N GLY A 333 12.85 18.12 25.35
CA GLY A 333 12.72 17.05 24.36
C GLY A 333 13.94 16.99 23.45
N LYS A 334 14.34 18.14 22.88
CA LYS A 334 15.54 18.23 22.04
C LYS A 334 16.81 17.74 22.76
N ALA A 335 16.93 17.99 24.07
CA ALA A 335 18.09 17.57 24.85
C ALA A 335 18.20 16.04 25.02
N VAL A 336 17.07 15.31 25.00
CA VAL A 336 17.03 13.85 25.15
C VAL A 336 16.74 13.10 23.84
N GLY A 337 16.57 13.84 22.74
CA GLY A 337 16.29 13.30 21.41
C GLY A 337 14.83 12.90 21.19
N TYR A 338 13.89 13.64 21.78
CA TYR A 338 12.44 13.41 21.68
C TYR A 338 11.67 14.71 21.38
N SER A 339 10.40 14.60 21.00
CA SER A 339 9.53 15.73 20.70
C SER A 339 9.02 16.44 21.97
N GLU A 340 8.49 17.66 21.79
CA GLU A 340 7.82 18.41 22.87
C GLU A 340 6.66 17.62 23.49
N GLY A 341 5.86 16.96 22.64
CA GLY A 341 4.71 16.17 23.05
C GLY A 341 5.09 14.97 23.92
N TRP A 342 6.24 14.34 23.63
CA TRP A 342 6.76 13.25 24.47
C TRP A 342 7.05 13.73 25.89
N VAL A 343 7.69 14.91 26.05
CA VAL A 343 7.93 15.50 27.37
C VAL A 343 6.64 15.89 28.07
N ALA A 344 5.66 16.42 27.33
CA ALA A 344 4.34 16.77 27.86
C ALA A 344 3.60 15.54 28.42
N ASN A 345 3.62 14.42 27.70
CA ASN A 345 2.99 13.15 28.11
C ASN A 345 3.68 12.56 29.33
N ARG A 346 5.03 12.47 29.35
CA ARG A 346 5.77 11.99 30.52
C ARG A 346 5.55 12.87 31.75
N ALA A 347 5.48 14.20 31.57
CA ALA A 347 5.20 15.13 32.66
C ALA A 347 3.77 14.99 33.19
N LYS A 348 2.81 14.62 32.33
CA LYS A 348 1.44 14.31 32.72
C LYS A 348 1.38 13.00 33.51
N GLU A 349 1.93 11.92 32.98
CA GLU A 349 1.98 10.61 33.64
C GLU A 349 2.71 10.67 35.00
N PHE A 350 3.78 11.47 35.10
CA PHE A 350 4.48 11.71 36.36
C PHE A 350 3.61 12.42 37.39
N ARG A 351 2.75 13.35 36.98
CA ARG A 351 1.81 14.05 37.87
C ARG A 351 0.62 13.18 38.26
N GLU A 352 0.20 12.30 37.36
CA GLU A 352 -0.93 11.38 37.57
C GLU A 352 -0.52 10.14 38.40
N GLY A 353 0.78 9.89 38.54
CA GLY A 353 1.34 8.79 39.34
C GLY A 353 1.55 7.50 38.57
N ASP A 354 1.29 7.52 37.26
CA ASP A 354 1.42 6.37 36.36
C ASP A 354 2.88 6.10 35.91
N LEU A 355 3.79 7.01 36.28
CA LEU A 355 5.20 6.95 35.94
C LEU A 355 6.10 7.00 37.19
N GLU A 356 6.55 5.83 37.64
CA GLU A 356 7.52 5.71 38.74
C GLU A 356 8.96 6.00 38.27
N VAL A 357 9.39 7.25 38.44
CA VAL A 357 10.77 7.70 38.16
C VAL A 357 11.24 8.60 39.31
N SER A 358 12.44 8.34 39.85
CA SER A 358 13.06 9.23 40.84
C SER A 358 13.70 10.43 40.12
N LEU A 359 13.31 11.64 40.52
CA LEU A 359 13.89 12.89 40.02
C LEU A 359 14.81 13.48 41.09
N PRO A 360 16.03 13.93 40.73
CA PRO A 360 16.92 14.59 41.66
C PRO A 360 16.31 15.93 42.10
N GLY A 361 15.81 15.98 43.35
CA GLY A 361 15.31 17.22 43.96
C GLY A 361 13.80 17.26 44.26
N ASN A 362 13.04 16.20 43.97
CA ASN A 362 11.62 16.18 44.33
C ASN A 362 11.46 15.95 45.85
N GLU A 363 10.76 16.86 46.54
CA GLU A 363 10.63 16.89 48.01
C GLU A 363 9.90 15.67 48.62
N THR A 364 9.35 14.78 47.79
CA THR A 364 8.73 13.53 48.22
C THR A 364 9.71 12.53 48.84
N ASP A 365 11.00 12.56 48.47
CA ASP A 365 12.03 11.69 49.11
C ASP A 365 12.52 12.22 50.48
N ARG A 366 12.18 13.45 50.86
CA ARG A 366 12.55 13.99 52.19
C ARG A 366 11.60 13.57 53.30
N LEU A 367 10.39 13.12 52.99
CA LEU A 367 9.39 12.73 54.00
C LEU A 367 9.42 11.25 54.39
N GLN A 368 10.19 10.40 53.69
CA GLN A 368 10.38 9.00 54.06
C GLN A 368 11.70 8.71 54.79
N ALA A 369 12.61 9.67 54.88
CA ALA A 369 13.88 9.51 55.60
C ALA A 369 13.81 9.93 57.09
N ASP A 370 12.73 10.61 57.51
CA ASP A 370 12.54 11.12 58.87
C ASP A 370 11.29 10.52 59.59
N ALA A 371 10.81 9.34 59.17
CA ALA A 371 9.71 8.60 59.83
C ALA A 371 10.20 7.35 60.58
#